data_AF-A0A212CZQ1-F1
#
_entry.id   AF-A0A212CZQ1-F1
#
_cell.length_a   1.000
_cell.length_b   1.000
_cell.length_c   1.000
_cell.angle_alpha   90.00
_cell.angle_beta   90.00
_cell.angle_gamma   90.00
#
_symmetry.space_group_name_H-M   'P 1'
#
loop_
_entity.id
_entity.type
_entity.pdbx_description
1 polymer ?
#
loop_
_entity_poly.entity_id
_entity_poly.type
_entity_poly.pdbx_seq_one_letter_code
_entity_poly.pdbx_strand_id
1 'polypeptide(L)'
;MAQTDILLTKEPAPQTVPACQLPCKLYDVARNTGAHTSSGLATSGFRTAKYLLDEWFQNCYARYHQAFADRDQSERQRHESQQLAAETEALAQRTQQDSTRKVGERLQDMHGWKSELQRQVGELVSETELLLAQKQRLERALDATAGPFSIVTDNLQCRERRQHPDLVRDCVEIELLKEAELIRNIQELLKRTIMQAVSQTRLNREHKETCEMDWSDKCGH
;
A
#
# COMPACT_ATOMS: atom_id res chain seq x y z
N MET A 1 -0.82 -41.41 -8.65
CA MET A 1 -0.20 -41.90 -7.40
C MET A 1 0.43 -40.67 -6.75
N ALA A 2 0.15 -40.24 -5.53
CA ALA A 2 -0.31 -40.84 -4.27
C ALA A 2 -1.24 -39.81 -3.54
N GLN A 3 -2.36 -40.20 -2.91
CA GLN A 3 -2.54 -40.45 -1.46
C GLN A 3 -2.04 -39.28 -0.57
N THR A 4 -2.77 -38.78 0.44
CA THR A 4 -3.74 -39.43 1.34
C THR A 4 -4.47 -38.37 2.16
N ASP A 5 -5.74 -38.62 2.46
CA ASP A 5 -6.54 -37.95 3.49
C ASP A 5 -5.87 -38.02 4.88
N ILE A 6 -5.88 -36.92 5.63
CA ILE A 6 -5.62 -36.93 7.07
C ILE A 6 -6.95 -36.65 7.78
N LEU A 7 -7.71 -37.72 8.00
CA LEU A 7 -8.78 -37.74 8.99
C LEU A 7 -8.12 -37.82 10.37
N LEU A 8 -8.20 -36.72 11.13
CA LEU A 8 -7.73 -36.66 12.51
C LEU A 8 -8.78 -37.34 13.42
N THR A 9 -8.88 -38.66 13.36
CA THR A 9 -9.59 -39.46 14.37
C THR A 9 -8.77 -39.49 15.65
N LYS A 10 -8.94 -38.49 16.51
CA LYS A 10 -8.59 -38.64 17.92
C LYS A 10 -9.72 -39.41 18.60
N GLU A 11 -9.43 -40.63 19.04
CA GLU A 11 -10.33 -41.36 19.93
C GLU A 11 -10.63 -40.52 21.18
N PRO A 12 -11.89 -40.46 21.63
CA PRO A 12 -12.24 -39.82 22.89
C PRO A 12 -11.53 -40.53 24.05
N ALA A 13 -11.08 -39.76 25.04
CA ALA A 13 -10.41 -40.30 26.22
C ALA A 13 -11.24 -41.42 26.87
N PRO A 14 -10.62 -42.54 27.28
CA PRO A 14 -11.36 -43.67 27.83
C PRO A 14 -12.07 -43.26 29.12
N GLN A 15 -13.39 -43.39 29.12
CA GLN A 15 -14.19 -43.16 30.33
C GLN A 15 -13.76 -44.16 31.40
N THR A 16 -13.19 -43.66 32.50
CA THR A 16 -12.72 -44.47 33.64
C THR A 16 -13.87 -44.94 34.55
N VAL A 17 -15.11 -44.58 34.21
CA VAL A 17 -16.31 -44.94 34.99
C VAL A 17 -17.17 -45.87 34.13
N PRO A 18 -17.42 -47.12 34.56
CA PRO A 18 -18.28 -48.04 33.83
C PRO A 18 -19.67 -47.44 33.65
N ALA A 19 -20.25 -47.57 32.45
CA ALA A 19 -21.65 -47.24 32.22
C ALA A 19 -22.54 -48.27 32.95
N CYS A 20 -22.84 -48.00 34.22
CA CYS A 20 -23.82 -48.76 34.96
C CYS A 20 -25.20 -48.49 34.34
N GLN A 21 -25.71 -49.42 33.52
CA GLN A 21 -27.12 -49.40 33.13
C GLN A 21 -27.96 -49.62 34.38
N LEU A 22 -28.56 -48.54 34.87
CA LEU A 22 -29.48 -48.61 36.00
C LEU A 22 -30.84 -49.14 35.51
N PRO A 23 -31.50 -50.02 36.27
CA PRO A 23 -32.85 -50.49 35.94
C PRO A 23 -33.81 -49.30 35.87
N CYS A 24 -34.61 -49.24 34.80
CA CYS A 24 -35.72 -48.30 34.71
C CYS A 24 -36.76 -48.70 35.77
N LYS A 25 -36.87 -47.94 36.87
CA LYS A 25 -37.93 -48.17 37.85
C LYS A 25 -39.24 -47.63 37.31
N LEU A 26 -40.18 -48.52 37.03
CA LEU A 26 -41.59 -48.19 36.89
C LEU A 26 -42.12 -47.78 38.26
N TYR A 27 -42.45 -46.49 38.43
CA TYR A 27 -43.17 -46.00 39.59
C TYR A 27 -44.67 -46.00 39.29
N ASP A 28 -45.45 -46.72 40.09
CA ASP A 28 -46.86 -46.40 40.25
C ASP A 28 -46.95 -45.08 41.02
N VAL A 29 -47.58 -44.08 40.40
CA VAL A 29 -47.77 -42.76 41.01
C VAL A 29 -48.83 -42.88 42.10
N ALA A 30 -48.41 -43.17 43.33
CA ALA A 30 -49.23 -42.90 44.50
C ALA A 30 -49.42 -41.37 44.60
N ARG A 31 -50.59 -40.88 44.18
CA ARG A 31 -51.01 -39.50 44.42
C ARG A 31 -51.14 -39.30 45.93
N ASN A 32 -50.11 -38.72 46.55
CA ASN A 32 -50.07 -38.50 47.99
C ASN A 32 -50.88 -37.25 48.41
N THR A 33 -52.19 -37.39 48.56
CA THR A 33 -53.08 -36.45 49.27
C THR A 33 -53.06 -36.73 50.78
N GLY A 34 -51.91 -36.54 51.43
CA GLY A 34 -51.75 -36.66 52.89
C GLY A 34 -51.41 -35.32 53.55
N ALA A 35 -51.91 -35.10 54.78
CA ALA A 35 -51.82 -33.83 55.52
C ALA A 35 -50.39 -33.35 55.92
N HIS A 36 -49.34 -34.06 55.49
CA HIS A 36 -47.95 -33.79 55.86
C HIS A 36 -47.01 -33.67 54.65
N THR A 37 -47.51 -33.76 53.44
CA THR A 37 -46.71 -33.67 52.22
C THR A 37 -46.45 -32.20 51.87
N SER A 38 -45.21 -31.73 51.98
CA SER A 38 -44.80 -30.42 51.49
C SER A 38 -44.01 -30.63 50.21
N SER A 39 -44.61 -30.28 49.08
CA SER A 39 -43.95 -30.19 47.77
C SER A 39 -42.92 -29.04 47.71
N GLY A 40 -42.09 -28.90 48.75
CA GLY A 40 -41.02 -27.89 48.84
C GLY A 40 -41.47 -26.46 49.12
N LEU A 41 -42.75 -26.19 49.35
CA LEU A 41 -43.26 -24.86 49.71
C LEU A 41 -43.60 -24.84 51.21
N ALA A 42 -42.62 -24.47 52.05
CA ALA A 42 -42.86 -24.13 53.45
C ALA A 42 -43.09 -22.61 53.57
N THR A 43 -44.32 -22.17 53.32
CA THR A 43 -44.73 -20.79 53.61
C THR A 43 -45.13 -20.69 55.08
N SER A 44 -44.36 -19.89 55.83
CA SER A 44 -44.62 -19.29 57.16
C SER A 44 -45.57 -20.00 58.15
N GLY A 45 -45.02 -20.51 59.26
CA GLY A 45 -45.76 -20.83 60.48
C GLY A 45 -45.54 -22.24 61.02
N PHE A 46 -44.42 -22.48 61.71
CA PHE A 46 -44.22 -23.55 62.72
C PHE A 46 -44.91 -24.91 62.49
N ARG A 47 -44.76 -25.48 61.29
CA ARG A 47 -44.87 -26.93 61.06
C ARG A 47 -43.60 -27.38 60.36
N THR A 48 -42.76 -28.16 61.04
CA THR A 48 -41.63 -28.84 60.41
C THR A 48 -42.21 -29.94 59.52
N ALA A 49 -42.64 -29.58 58.31
CA ALA A 49 -42.97 -30.56 57.28
C ALA A 49 -41.69 -31.34 56.98
N LYS A 50 -41.64 -32.59 57.42
CA LYS A 50 -40.52 -33.49 57.17
C LYS A 50 -40.77 -34.15 55.81
N TYR A 51 -39.76 -34.13 54.95
CA TYR A 51 -39.80 -34.89 53.70
C TYR A 51 -40.15 -36.35 53.97
N LEU A 52 -41.00 -36.93 53.11
CA LEU A 52 -41.11 -38.38 53.04
C LEU A 52 -39.78 -38.94 52.55
N LEU A 53 -39.45 -40.15 52.98
CA LEU A 53 -38.18 -40.79 52.63
C LEU A 53 -37.97 -40.85 51.10
N ASP A 54 -39.05 -41.10 50.34
CA ASP A 54 -39.03 -41.13 48.87
C ASP A 54 -38.78 -39.74 48.26
N GLU A 55 -39.41 -38.68 48.79
CA GLU A 55 -39.17 -37.30 48.34
C GLU A 55 -37.73 -36.85 48.62
N TRP A 56 -37.17 -37.28 49.75
CA TRP A 56 -35.76 -37.03 50.06
C TRP A 56 -34.82 -37.75 49.08
N PHE A 57 -35.09 -39.03 48.76
CA PHE A 57 -34.34 -39.75 47.75
C PHE A 57 -34.45 -39.09 46.37
N GLN A 58 -35.66 -38.71 45.94
CA GLN A 58 -35.89 -37.99 44.67
C GLN A 58 -35.12 -36.67 44.62
N ASN A 59 -35.14 -35.88 45.69
CA ASN A 59 -34.38 -34.63 45.77
C ASN A 59 -32.86 -34.90 45.70
N CYS A 60 -32.36 -35.91 46.40
CA CYS A 60 -30.95 -36.29 46.36
C CYS A 60 -30.52 -36.74 44.96
N TYR A 61 -31.32 -37.57 44.28
CA TYR A 61 -31.07 -37.97 42.89
C TYR A 61 -31.12 -36.79 41.93
N ALA A 62 -32.11 -35.90 42.05
CA ALA A 62 -32.22 -34.70 41.21
C ALA A 62 -30.99 -33.80 41.39
N ARG A 63 -30.53 -33.56 42.63
CA ARG A 63 -29.32 -32.78 42.91
C ARG A 63 -28.05 -33.46 42.40
N TYR A 64 -27.97 -34.79 42.50
CA TYR A 64 -26.86 -35.56 41.95
C TYR A 64 -26.79 -35.42 40.43
N HIS A 65 -27.90 -35.65 39.72
CA HIS A 65 -27.96 -35.50 38.27
C HIS A 65 -27.69 -34.07 37.81
N GLN A 66 -28.20 -33.07 38.54
CA GLN A 66 -27.90 -31.66 38.27
C GLN A 66 -26.40 -31.37 38.40
N ALA A 67 -25.75 -31.83 39.48
CA ALA A 67 -24.31 -31.62 39.67
C ALA A 67 -23.46 -32.28 38.58
N PHE A 68 -23.89 -33.44 38.06
CA PHE A 68 -23.22 -34.09 36.92
C PHE A 68 -23.41 -33.30 35.63
N ALA A 69 -24.60 -32.81 35.35
CA ALA A 69 -24.88 -31.97 34.19
C ALA A 69 -24.11 -30.63 34.25
N ASP A 70 -24.07 -29.99 35.42
CA ASP A 70 -23.32 -28.75 35.65
C ASP A 70 -21.82 -28.97 35.42
N ARG A 71 -21.27 -30.11 35.87
CA ARG A 71 -19.86 -30.46 35.65
C ARG A 71 -19.56 -30.64 34.15
N ASP A 72 -20.37 -31.42 33.45
CA ASP A 72 -20.22 -31.67 32.01
C ASP A 72 -20.35 -30.35 31.21
N GLN A 73 -21.30 -29.49 31.57
CA GLN A 73 -21.44 -28.16 30.98
C GLN A 73 -20.20 -27.29 31.25
N SER A 74 -19.68 -27.27 32.47
CA SER A 74 -18.49 -26.50 32.82
C SER A 74 -17.24 -26.99 32.07
N GLU A 75 -17.07 -28.30 31.93
CA GLU A 75 -15.98 -28.90 31.16
C GLU A 75 -16.06 -28.52 29.68
N ARG A 76 -17.26 -28.59 29.08
CA ARG A 76 -17.48 -28.13 27.69
C ARG A 76 -17.17 -26.65 27.52
N GLN A 77 -17.68 -25.78 28.39
CA GLN A 77 -17.43 -24.34 28.32
C GLN A 77 -15.93 -24.00 28.45
N ARG A 78 -15.20 -24.69 29.33
CA ARG A 78 -13.74 -24.53 29.44
C ARG A 78 -13.03 -24.95 28.17
N HIS A 79 -13.45 -26.07 27.58
CA HIS A 79 -12.87 -26.55 26.33
C HIS A 79 -13.12 -25.58 25.18
N GLU A 80 -14.38 -25.14 25.00
CA GLU A 80 -14.76 -24.14 23.99
C GLU A 80 -14.01 -22.82 24.20
N SER A 81 -13.87 -22.36 25.44
CA SER A 81 -13.11 -21.13 25.76
C SER A 81 -11.62 -21.27 25.41
N GLN A 82 -11.02 -22.43 25.69
CA GLN A 82 -9.62 -22.70 25.33
C GLN A 82 -9.42 -22.78 23.82
N GLN A 83 -10.34 -23.43 23.10
CA GLN A 83 -10.31 -23.48 21.65
C GLN A 83 -10.45 -22.08 21.05
N LEU A 84 -11.44 -21.30 21.49
CA LEU A 84 -11.66 -19.93 21.01
C LEU A 84 -10.44 -19.03 21.28
N ALA A 85 -9.82 -19.16 22.46
CA ALA A 85 -8.61 -18.41 22.77
C ALA A 85 -7.45 -18.77 21.84
N ALA A 86 -7.23 -20.07 21.59
CA ALA A 86 -6.18 -20.55 20.69
C ALA A 86 -6.42 -20.11 19.23
N GLU A 87 -7.67 -20.18 18.75
CA GLU A 87 -8.05 -19.72 17.42
C GLU A 87 -7.87 -18.20 17.26
N THR A 88 -8.29 -17.43 18.27
CA THR A 88 -8.13 -15.97 18.30
C THR A 88 -6.65 -15.59 18.31
N GLU A 89 -5.84 -16.28 19.11
CA GLU A 89 -4.39 -16.07 19.13
C GLU A 89 -3.76 -16.39 17.78
N ALA A 90 -4.09 -17.53 17.18
CA ALA A 90 -3.57 -17.91 15.87
C ALA A 90 -3.98 -16.90 14.77
N LEU A 91 -5.22 -16.40 14.81
CA LEU A 91 -5.70 -15.38 13.89
C LEU A 91 -4.97 -14.05 14.11
N ALA A 92 -4.76 -13.63 15.36
CA ALA A 92 -4.04 -12.42 15.69
C ALA A 92 -2.58 -12.48 15.21
N GLN A 93 -1.90 -13.61 15.44
CA GLN A 93 -0.53 -13.84 14.96
C GLN A 93 -0.43 -13.77 13.44
N ARG A 94 -1.33 -14.44 12.70
CA ARG A 94 -1.36 -14.40 11.23
C ARG A 94 -1.61 -12.98 10.72
N THR A 95 -2.59 -12.28 11.29
CA THR A 95 -2.92 -10.91 10.91
C THR A 95 -1.76 -9.95 11.18
N GLN A 96 -1.06 -10.12 12.31
CA GLN A 96 0.12 -9.33 12.65
C GLN A 96 1.28 -9.60 11.68
N GLN A 97 1.54 -10.86 11.34
CA GLN A 97 2.58 -11.23 10.37
C GLN A 97 2.29 -10.65 8.98
N ASP A 98 1.04 -10.78 8.50
CA ASP A 98 0.64 -10.21 7.22
C ASP A 98 0.74 -8.68 7.20
N SER A 99 0.33 -8.03 8.29
CA SER A 99 0.44 -6.56 8.41
C SER A 99 1.90 -6.12 8.42
N THR A 100 2.76 -6.83 9.16
CA THR A 100 4.21 -6.55 9.23
C THR A 100 4.85 -6.72 7.85
N ARG A 101 4.52 -7.79 7.13
CA ARG A 101 4.99 -8.01 5.76
C ARG A 101 4.57 -6.88 4.82
N LYS A 102 3.28 -6.52 4.80
CA LYS A 102 2.76 -5.44 3.93
C LYS A 102 3.39 -4.09 4.24
N VAL A 103 3.65 -3.79 5.51
CA VAL A 103 4.36 -2.56 5.90
C VAL A 103 5.81 -2.60 5.39
N GLY A 104 6.48 -3.75 5.49
CA GLY A 104 7.83 -3.94 4.93
C GLY A 104 7.88 -3.74 3.41
N GLU A 105 6.96 -4.35 2.67
CA GLU A 105 6.83 -4.18 1.21
C GLU A 105 6.62 -2.71 0.84
N ARG A 106 5.68 -2.02 1.51
CA ARG A 106 5.44 -0.58 1.29
C ARG A 106 6.67 0.27 1.60
N LEU A 107 7.42 -0.05 2.65
CA LEU A 107 8.65 0.67 3.02
C LEU A 107 9.71 0.52 1.92
N GLN A 108 9.87 -0.68 1.39
CA GLN A 108 10.78 -0.96 0.28
C GLN A 108 10.36 -0.19 -0.99
N ASP A 109 9.08 -0.21 -1.33
CA ASP A 109 8.54 0.54 -2.47
C ASP A 109 8.77 2.04 -2.31
N MET A 110 8.45 2.61 -1.14
CA MET A 110 8.70 4.03 -0.84
C MET A 110 10.18 4.39 -0.97
N HIS A 111 11.09 3.53 -0.50
CA HIS A 111 12.52 3.75 -0.65
C HIS A 111 12.98 3.66 -2.11
N GLY A 112 12.43 2.72 -2.87
CA GLY A 112 12.67 2.59 -4.32
C GLY A 112 12.25 3.85 -5.07
N TRP A 113 11.02 4.30 -4.87
CA TRP A 113 10.50 5.53 -5.49
C TRP A 113 11.29 6.77 -5.07
N LYS A 114 11.68 6.88 -3.80
CA LYS A 114 12.56 7.97 -3.34
C LYS A 114 13.87 8.00 -4.11
N SER A 115 14.54 6.84 -4.21
CA SER A 115 15.83 6.73 -4.87
C SER A 115 15.72 7.08 -6.35
N GLU A 116 14.63 6.64 -6.99
CA GLU A 116 14.33 6.93 -8.39
C GLU A 116 14.05 8.42 -8.64
N LEU A 117 13.26 9.07 -7.78
CA LEU A 117 13.03 10.52 -7.87
C LEU A 117 14.33 11.31 -7.67
N GLN A 118 15.16 10.93 -6.70
CA GLN A 118 16.46 11.57 -6.48
C GLN A 118 17.38 11.41 -7.71
N ARG A 119 17.39 10.24 -8.34
CA ARG A 119 18.11 9.99 -9.58
C ARG A 119 17.60 10.90 -10.70
N GLN A 120 16.30 10.97 -10.92
CA GLN A 120 15.69 11.81 -11.96
C GLN A 120 15.97 13.30 -11.74
N VAL A 121 15.90 13.79 -10.50
CA VAL A 121 16.27 15.18 -10.16
C VAL A 121 17.75 15.44 -10.48
N GLY A 122 18.64 14.50 -10.14
CA GLY A 122 20.05 14.59 -10.49
C GLY A 122 20.29 14.64 -12.01
N GLU A 123 19.57 13.82 -12.77
CA GLU A 123 19.63 13.82 -14.23
C GLU A 123 19.14 15.15 -14.82
N LEU A 124 17.98 15.66 -14.38
CA LEU A 124 17.45 16.96 -14.80
C LEU A 124 18.43 18.12 -14.52
N VAL A 125 19.13 18.09 -13.38
CA VAL A 125 20.16 19.07 -13.06
C VAL A 125 21.32 18.97 -14.06
N SER A 126 21.85 17.76 -14.29
CA SER A 126 22.97 17.57 -15.22
C SER A 126 22.63 17.93 -16.68
N GLU A 127 21.43 17.58 -17.13
CA GLU A 127 20.87 17.94 -18.44
C GLU A 127 20.75 19.46 -18.57
N THR A 128 20.28 20.13 -17.52
CA THR A 128 20.14 21.59 -17.49
C THR A 128 21.51 22.28 -17.56
N GLU A 129 22.51 21.80 -16.82
CA GLU A 129 23.88 22.34 -16.89
C GLU A 129 24.47 22.17 -18.29
N LEU A 130 24.28 21.00 -18.90
CA LEU A 130 24.71 20.74 -20.28
C LEU A 130 24.02 21.69 -21.27
N LEU A 131 22.70 21.86 -21.19
CA LEU A 131 21.95 22.77 -22.05
C LEU A 131 22.41 24.22 -21.91
N LEU A 132 22.72 24.68 -20.69
CA LEU A 132 23.26 26.01 -20.45
C LEU A 132 24.64 26.19 -21.09
N ALA A 133 25.52 25.19 -20.98
CA ALA A 133 26.82 25.21 -21.63
C ALA A 133 26.69 25.22 -23.17
N GLN A 134 25.79 24.42 -23.74
CA GLN A 134 25.55 24.42 -25.19
C GLN A 134 24.92 25.75 -25.65
N LYS A 135 23.97 26.30 -24.90
CA LYS A 135 23.39 27.63 -25.18
C LYS A 135 24.49 28.68 -25.25
N GLN A 136 25.42 28.70 -24.30
CA GLN A 136 26.52 29.66 -24.30
C GLN A 136 27.43 29.48 -25.53
N ARG A 137 27.69 28.24 -25.96
CA ARG A 137 28.45 27.96 -27.18
C ARG A 137 27.71 28.46 -28.43
N LEU A 138 26.39 28.28 -28.51
CA LEU A 138 25.57 28.77 -29.61
C LEU A 138 25.55 30.31 -29.66
N GLU A 139 25.45 30.99 -28.52
CA GLU A 139 25.53 32.45 -28.42
C GLU A 139 26.86 32.97 -28.94
N ARG A 140 27.98 32.38 -28.49
CA ARG A 140 29.31 32.73 -29.01
C ARG A 140 29.46 32.46 -30.50
N ALA A 141 28.91 31.36 -31.01
CA ALA A 141 28.92 31.05 -32.44
C ALA A 141 28.12 32.08 -33.23
N LEU A 142 26.98 32.52 -32.71
CA LEU A 142 26.16 33.57 -33.32
C LEU A 142 26.92 34.89 -33.37
N ASP A 143 27.54 35.30 -32.26
CA ASP A 143 28.35 36.52 -32.19
C ASP A 143 29.52 36.48 -33.18
N ALA A 144 30.17 35.31 -33.33
CA ALA A 144 31.27 35.13 -34.27
C ALA A 144 30.87 35.34 -35.74
N THR A 145 29.59 35.17 -36.10
CA THR A 145 29.10 35.44 -37.47
C THR A 145 28.97 36.94 -37.79
N ALA A 146 28.95 37.82 -36.79
CA ALA A 146 28.71 39.25 -36.99
C ALA A 146 29.84 39.91 -37.82
N GLY A 147 31.09 39.54 -37.56
CA GLY A 147 32.26 40.04 -38.29
C GLY A 147 32.22 39.70 -39.79
N PRO A 148 32.16 38.41 -40.17
CA PRO A 148 32.01 37.99 -41.56
C PRO A 148 30.82 38.64 -42.26
N PHE A 149 29.67 38.73 -41.58
CA PHE A 149 28.48 39.36 -42.16
C PHE A 149 28.69 40.85 -42.47
N SER A 150 29.33 41.60 -41.56
CA SER A 150 29.68 43.01 -41.78
C SER A 150 30.60 43.16 -42.98
N ILE A 151 31.66 42.34 -43.06
CA ILE A 151 32.63 42.39 -44.15
C ILE A 151 31.95 42.15 -45.50
N VAL A 152 31.11 41.11 -45.61
CA VAL A 152 30.40 40.81 -46.86
C VAL A 152 29.47 41.96 -47.25
N THR A 153 28.75 42.53 -46.27
CA THR A 153 27.84 43.66 -46.49
C THR A 153 28.59 44.92 -46.93
N ASP A 154 29.72 45.24 -46.30
CA ASP A 154 30.56 46.38 -46.66
C ASP A 154 31.13 46.21 -48.08
N ASN A 155 31.59 45.01 -48.44
CA ASN A 155 32.08 44.70 -49.78
C ASN A 155 30.99 44.89 -50.85
N LEU A 156 29.76 44.44 -50.58
CA LEU A 156 28.62 44.68 -51.46
C LEU A 156 28.33 46.18 -51.61
N GLN A 157 28.31 46.95 -50.51
CA GLN A 157 28.10 48.39 -50.57
C GLN A 157 29.21 49.13 -51.34
N CYS A 158 30.47 48.73 -51.19
CA CYS A 158 31.58 49.28 -51.97
C CYS A 158 31.39 49.03 -53.48
N ARG A 159 30.82 47.88 -53.86
CA ARG A 159 30.54 47.53 -55.25
C ARG A 159 29.40 48.34 -55.84
N GLU A 160 28.34 48.56 -55.07
CA GLU A 160 27.20 49.41 -55.45
C GLU A 160 27.60 50.87 -55.68
N ARG A 161 28.70 51.33 -55.07
CA ARG A 161 29.21 52.71 -55.20
C ARG A 161 30.16 52.92 -56.39
N ARG A 162 30.46 51.89 -57.19
CA ARG A 162 31.31 52.04 -58.39
C ARG A 162 30.63 52.95 -59.41
N GLN A 163 31.41 53.77 -60.12
CA GLN A 163 30.90 54.62 -61.20
C GLN A 163 30.86 53.86 -62.53
N HIS A 164 30.07 54.33 -63.50
CA HIS A 164 30.13 53.80 -64.87
C HIS A 164 31.52 54.06 -65.50
N PRO A 165 32.10 53.11 -66.25
CA PRO A 165 31.55 51.82 -66.68
C PRO A 165 31.79 50.65 -65.68
N ASP A 166 32.46 50.90 -64.56
CA ASP A 166 32.88 49.87 -63.58
C ASP A 166 31.75 49.35 -62.66
N LEU A 167 30.56 49.97 -62.74
CA LEU A 167 29.34 49.46 -62.12
C LEU A 167 28.85 48.22 -62.88
N VAL A 168 29.43 47.07 -62.54
CA VAL A 168 29.18 45.80 -63.18
C VAL A 168 28.88 44.74 -62.13
N ARG A 169 27.85 43.93 -62.42
CA ARG A 169 27.53 42.73 -61.67
C ARG A 169 28.47 41.59 -62.06
N ASP A 170 29.62 41.55 -61.40
CA ASP A 170 30.67 40.56 -61.66
C ASP A 170 30.46 39.26 -60.86
N CYS A 171 31.34 38.28 -61.08
CA CYS A 171 31.30 37.00 -60.38
C CYS A 171 31.45 37.13 -58.86
N VAL A 172 32.23 38.09 -58.39
CA VAL A 172 32.47 38.28 -56.95
C VAL A 172 31.24 38.86 -56.26
N GLU A 173 30.49 39.76 -56.91
CA GLU A 173 29.20 40.22 -56.38
C GLU A 173 28.21 39.06 -56.18
N ILE A 174 28.16 38.13 -57.15
CA ILE A 174 27.30 36.95 -57.05
C ILE A 174 27.71 36.06 -55.87
N GLU A 175 29.01 35.81 -55.68
CA GLU A 175 29.48 35.00 -54.56
C GLU A 175 29.30 35.70 -53.21
N LEU A 176 29.49 37.01 -53.12
CA LEU A 176 29.20 37.80 -51.90
C LEU A 176 27.72 37.75 -51.52
N LEU A 177 26.81 37.80 -52.49
CA LEU A 177 25.37 37.67 -52.24
C LEU A 177 25.02 36.30 -51.66
N LYS A 178 25.61 35.23 -52.21
CA LYS A 178 25.44 33.85 -51.68
C LYS A 178 26.01 33.73 -50.27
N GLU A 179 27.19 34.29 -50.02
CA GLU A 179 27.82 34.29 -48.71
C GLU A 179 26.96 35.02 -47.67
N ALA A 180 26.42 36.19 -48.03
CA ALA A 180 25.51 36.95 -47.16
C ALA A 180 24.25 36.15 -46.81
N GLU A 181 23.65 35.49 -47.81
CA GLU A 181 22.48 34.62 -47.60
C GLU A 181 22.80 33.43 -46.71
N LEU A 182 23.92 32.74 -46.95
CA LEU A 182 24.37 31.63 -46.13
C LEU A 182 24.58 32.05 -44.67
N ILE A 183 25.27 33.17 -44.43
CA ILE A 183 25.49 33.68 -43.08
C ILE A 183 24.17 34.02 -42.39
N ARG A 184 23.21 34.65 -43.07
CA ARG A 184 21.87 34.90 -42.51
C ARG A 184 21.15 33.61 -42.14
N ASN A 185 21.20 32.59 -43.00
CA ASN A 185 20.58 31.30 -42.73
C ASN A 185 21.20 30.62 -41.50
N ILE A 186 22.53 30.68 -41.35
CA ILE A 186 23.24 30.19 -40.17
C ILE A 186 22.82 30.96 -38.91
N GLN A 187 22.77 32.30 -38.97
CA GLN A 187 22.34 33.14 -37.85
C GLN A 187 20.91 32.80 -37.40
N GLU A 188 20.00 32.62 -38.34
CA GLU A 188 18.61 32.28 -38.06
C GLU A 188 18.49 30.89 -37.43
N LEU A 189 19.24 29.91 -37.93
CA LEU A 189 19.30 28.57 -37.33
C LEU A 189 19.81 28.64 -35.89
N LEU A 190 20.92 29.34 -35.64
CA LEU A 190 21.50 29.49 -34.31
C LEU A 190 20.52 30.15 -33.34
N LYS A 191 19.82 31.22 -33.76
CA LYS A 191 18.79 31.89 -32.95
C LYS A 191 17.66 30.94 -32.57
N ARG A 192 17.15 30.16 -33.53
CA ARG A 192 16.10 29.15 -33.26
C ARG A 192 16.57 28.10 -32.27
N THR A 193 17.78 27.57 -32.43
CA THR A 193 18.33 26.56 -31.52
C THR A 193 18.55 27.13 -30.11
N ILE A 194 18.99 28.38 -29.98
CA ILE A 194 19.09 29.07 -28.68
C ILE A 194 17.72 29.16 -28.02
N MET A 195 16.67 29.56 -28.75
CA MET A 195 15.31 29.60 -28.20
C MET A 195 14.82 28.22 -27.75
N GLN A 196 15.10 27.16 -28.51
CA GLN A 196 14.78 25.78 -28.12
C GLN A 196 15.50 25.39 -26.83
N ALA A 197 16.79 25.68 -26.70
CA ALA A 197 17.56 25.40 -25.48
C ALA A 197 17.03 26.15 -24.25
N VAL A 198 16.61 27.42 -24.42
CA VAL A 198 15.96 28.21 -23.35
C VAL A 198 14.62 27.59 -22.94
N SER A 199 13.80 27.19 -23.92
CA SER A 199 12.52 26.54 -23.64
C SER A 199 12.72 25.22 -22.89
N GLN A 200 13.67 24.39 -23.32
CA GLN A 200 13.97 23.12 -22.65
C GLN A 200 14.52 23.33 -21.24
N THR A 201 15.37 24.35 -21.03
CA THR A 201 15.86 24.73 -19.69
C THR A 201 14.71 25.07 -18.75
N ARG A 202 13.69 25.78 -19.25
CA ARG A 202 12.49 26.11 -18.47
C ARG A 202 11.70 24.85 -18.12
N LEU A 203 11.43 23.98 -19.10
CA LEU A 203 10.70 22.72 -18.87
C LEU A 203 11.41 21.82 -17.87
N ASN A 204 12.74 21.69 -17.94
CA ASN A 204 13.50 20.90 -16.98
C ASN A 204 13.37 21.43 -15.55
N ARG A 205 13.31 22.76 -15.37
CA ARG A 205 13.08 23.38 -14.06
C ARG A 205 11.67 23.11 -13.53
N GLU A 206 10.65 23.28 -14.37
CA GLU A 206 9.26 22.99 -14.02
C GLU A 206 9.07 21.52 -13.62
N HIS A 207 9.67 20.59 -14.36
CA HIS A 207 9.66 19.17 -14.01
C HIS A 207 10.39 18.89 -12.69
N LYS A 208 11.55 19.51 -12.47
CA LYS A 208 12.29 19.37 -11.22
C LYS A 208 11.45 19.85 -10.03
N GLU A 209 10.83 21.02 -10.13
CA GLU A 209 9.97 21.58 -9.09
C GLU A 209 8.78 20.67 -8.80
N THR A 210 8.15 20.10 -9.84
CA THR A 210 7.06 19.14 -9.69
C THR A 210 7.51 17.90 -8.92
N CYS A 211 8.67 17.32 -9.25
CA CYS A 211 9.22 16.19 -8.52
C CYS A 211 9.53 16.51 -7.04
N GLU A 212 10.02 17.73 -6.76
CA GLU A 212 10.31 18.19 -5.40
C GLU A 212 9.02 18.43 -4.58
N MET A 213 7.95 18.91 -5.21
CA MET A 213 6.62 19.07 -4.59
C MET A 213 5.96 17.71 -4.30
N ASP A 214 5.93 16.81 -5.29
CA ASP A 214 5.38 15.45 -5.16
C ASP A 214 6.03 14.68 -4.00
N TRP A 215 7.31 14.96 -3.74
CA TRP A 215 8.04 14.40 -2.61
C TRP A 215 7.62 15.03 -1.28
N SER A 216 7.48 16.34 -1.24
CA SER A 216 7.14 17.08 -0.02
C SER A 216 5.76 16.67 0.52
N ASP A 217 4.79 16.51 -0.36
CA ASP A 217 3.42 16.11 0.02
C ASP A 217 3.35 14.67 0.56
N LYS A 218 4.19 13.76 0.04
CA LYS A 218 4.24 12.36 0.51
C LYS A 218 5.02 12.17 1.82
N CYS A 219 5.84 13.15 2.23
CA CYS A 219 6.60 13.11 3.49
C CYS A 219 5.92 13.89 4.63
N GLY A 220 4.85 14.64 4.35
CA GLY A 220 4.18 15.55 5.28
C GLY A 220 3.04 14.96 6.12
N HIS A 221 2.78 13.66 6.04
CA HIS A 221 1.74 12.95 6.82
C HIS A 221 2.30 11.66 7.41
#